data_AF-A0A3N5QS16-F1
#
_entry.id   AF-A0A3N5QS16-F1
#
_cell.length_a   1.000
_cell.length_b   1.000
_cell.length_c   1.000
_cell.angle_alpha   90.00
_cell.angle_beta   90.00
_cell.angle_gamma   90.00
#
_symmetry.space_group_name_H-M   'P 1'
#
loop_
_entity.id
_entity.type
_entity.pdbx_description
1 polymer ?
#
loop_
_entity_poly.entity_id
_entity_poly.type
_entity_poly.pdbx_seq_one_letter_code
_entity_poly.pdbx_strand_id
1 'polypeptide(L)' 'KCAGAGIEDHIHFHIVPRWNGDTNFMPAVSEVKVISQDLVQTKQKLLKAYQGIRQEKE' A
#
# COMPACT_ATOMS: atom_id res chain seq x y z
N LYS A 1 0.84 -20.03 -17.26
CA LYS A 1 1.38 -19.09 -16.24
C LYS A 1 0.22 -18.22 -15.79
N CYS A 2 -0.13 -18.22 -14.50
CA CYS A 2 -1.19 -17.37 -13.95
C CYS A 2 -0.52 -16.24 -13.17
N ALA A 3 -0.68 -14.98 -13.59
CA ALA A 3 0.06 -13.84 -13.05
C ALA A 3 -0.44 -13.35 -11.67
N GLY A 4 -1.27 -14.14 -10.98
CA GLY A 4 -1.82 -13.79 -9.67
C GLY A 4 -2.93 -12.73 -9.70
N ALA A 5 -3.40 -12.33 -10.88
CA ALA A 5 -4.59 -11.47 -11.02
C ALA A 5 -5.84 -12.26 -10.62
N GLY A 6 -6.66 -11.69 -9.74
CA GLY A 6 -7.91 -12.31 -9.29
C GLY A 6 -9.08 -12.16 -10.28
N ILE A 7 -9.04 -11.14 -11.15
CA ILE A 7 -10.08 -10.83 -12.15
C ILE A 7 -9.39 -10.49 -13.47
N GLU A 8 -9.75 -11.18 -14.55
CA GLU A 8 -9.12 -11.03 -15.87
C GLU A 8 -9.36 -9.64 -16.48
N ASP A 9 -10.58 -9.11 -16.36
CA ASP A 9 -10.98 -7.85 -17.00
C ASP A 9 -10.60 -6.58 -16.22
N HIS A 10 -9.91 -6.69 -15.06
CA HIS A 10 -9.58 -5.54 -14.21
C HIS A 10 -8.07 -5.37 -14.01
N ILE A 11 -7.48 -4.56 -14.87
CA ILE A 11 -6.07 -4.17 -14.77
C ILE A 11 -5.88 -3.14 -13.65
N HIS A 12 -4.99 -3.46 -12.71
CA HIS A 12 -4.55 -2.55 -11.67
C HIS A 12 -3.05 -2.73 -11.40
N PHE A 13 -2.42 -1.67 -10.91
CA PHE A 13 -1.01 -1.66 -10.55
C PHE A 13 -0.84 -1.57 -9.04
N HIS A 14 0.04 -2.39 -8.48
CA HIS A 14 0.40 -2.30 -7.07
C HIS A 14 1.55 -1.31 -6.88
N ILE A 15 1.30 -0.24 -6.14
CA ILE A 15 2.34 0.66 -5.64
C ILE A 15 2.55 0.33 -4.16
N VAL A 16 3.68 -0.32 -3.84
CA VAL A 16 3.99 -0.78 -2.49
C VAL A 16 5.26 -0.09 -2.01
N PRO A 17 5.15 0.94 -1.14
CA PRO A 17 6.31 1.58 -0.52
C PRO A 17 7.12 0.55 0.28
N ARG A 18 8.45 0.62 0.18
CA ARG A 18 9.39 -0.26 0.89
C ARG A 18 10.35 0.56 1.74
N TRP A 19 10.72 0.02 2.89
CA TRP A 19 11.74 0.59 3.76
C TRP A 19 12.78 -0.46 4.11
N ASN A 20 13.99 -0.01 4.45
CA ASN A 20 15.00 -0.90 5.02
C ASN A 20 14.47 -1.46 6.36
N GLY A 21 14.39 -2.78 6.47
CA GLY A 21 13.86 -3.45 7.66
C GLY A 21 12.34 -3.50 7.77
N ASP A 22 11.57 -3.23 6.71
CA ASP A 22 10.09 -3.32 6.73
C ASP A 22 9.54 -4.75 6.88
N THR A 23 10.42 -5.74 6.81
CA THR A 23 10.15 -7.14 7.10
C THR A 23 10.91 -7.50 8.36
N ASN A 24 10.18 -7.87 9.41
CA ASN A 24 10.75 -8.35 10.66
C ASN A 24 10.58 -9.88 10.77
N PHE A 25 11.00 -10.46 11.89
CA PHE A 25 10.93 -11.91 12.10
C PHE A 25 9.51 -12.44 12.33
N MET A 26 8.54 -11.57 12.70
CA MET A 26 7.20 -11.99 13.10
C MET A 26 6.44 -12.74 11.99
N PRO A 27 6.37 -12.26 10.73
CA PRO A 27 5.75 -13.04 9.66
C PRO A 27 6.36 -14.43 9.46
N ALA A 28 7.66 -14.60 9.74
CA ALA A 28 8.34 -15.88 9.54
C ALA A 28 8.09 -16.87 10.68
N VAL A 29 7.98 -16.40 11.93
CA VAL A 29 7.83 -17.28 13.11
C VAL A 29 6.41 -17.45 13.59
N SER A 30 5.53 -16.47 13.33
CA SER A 30 4.16 -16.45 13.85
C SER A 30 3.11 -16.21 12.79
N GLU A 31 3.49 -16.08 11.51
CA GLU A 31 2.57 -15.78 10.40
C GLU A 31 1.78 -14.47 10.59
N VAL A 32 2.24 -13.59 11.50
CA VAL A 32 1.61 -12.30 11.77
C VAL A 32 2.42 -11.16 11.16
N LYS A 33 1.75 -10.34 10.35
CA LYS A 33 2.28 -9.05 9.91
C LYS A 33 1.63 -7.91 10.69
N VAL A 34 2.45 -7.16 11.42
CA VAL A 34 1.98 -5.97 12.15
C VAL A 34 1.81 -4.81 11.16
N ILE A 35 0.62 -4.21 11.16
CA ILE A 35 0.32 -3.00 10.40
C ILE A 35 0.23 -1.84 11.38
N SER A 36 1.24 -0.96 11.36
CA SER A 36 1.38 0.09 12.38
C SER A 36 0.43 1.28 12.23
N GLN A 37 -0.35 1.34 11.14
CA GLN A 37 -1.23 2.47 10.86
C GLN A 37 -2.60 2.02 10.39
N ASP A 38 -3.65 2.68 10.90
CA ASP A 38 -5.02 2.49 10.46
C ASP A 38 -5.22 2.83 8.97
N LEU A 39 -6.03 2.02 8.27
CA LEU A 39 -6.25 2.15 6.84
C LEU A 39 -7.05 3.40 6.47
N VAL A 40 -8.05 3.77 7.27
CA VAL A 40 -8.88 4.95 7.02
C VAL A 40 -8.04 6.22 7.20
N GLN A 41 -7.26 6.27 8.26
CA GLN A 41 -6.33 7.39 8.51
C GLN A 41 -5.26 7.47 7.42
N THR A 42 -4.73 6.34 6.96
CA THR A 42 -3.77 6.29 5.84
C THR A 42 -4.39 6.85 4.57
N LYS A 43 -5.61 6.42 4.21
CA LYS A 43 -6.34 6.94 3.05
C LYS A 43 -6.54 8.45 3.13
N GLN A 44 -6.98 8.97 4.28
CA GLN A 44 -7.20 10.40 4.48
C GLN A 44 -5.91 11.22 4.26
N LYS A 45 -4.79 10.76 4.83
CA LYS A 45 -3.49 11.43 4.65
C LYS A 45 -3.05 11.45 3.19
N LEU A 46 -3.17 10.31 2.48
CA LEU A 46 -2.79 10.21 1.07
C LEU A 46 -3.65 11.12 0.18
N LEU A 47 -4.98 11.15 0.39
CA LEU A 47 -5.88 12.01 -0.36
C LEU A 47 -5.59 13.49 -0.14
N LYS A 48 -5.32 13.89 1.11
CA LYS A 48 -4.94 15.28 1.42
C LYS A 48 -3.66 15.69 0.70
N ALA A 49 -2.63 14.84 0.72
CA ALA A 49 -1.37 15.11 0.02
C ALA A 49 -1.58 15.20 -1.50
N TYR A 50 -2.37 14.29 -2.07
CA TYR A 50 -2.68 14.29 -3.49
C TYR A 50 -3.40 15.57 -3.94
N GLN A 51 -4.36 16.05 -3.16
CA GLN A 51 -5.07 17.30 -3.45
C GLN A 51 -4.13 18.51 -3.46
N GLY A 52 -3.20 18.60 -2.50
CA GLY A 52 -2.19 19.67 -2.47
C GLY A 52 -1.32 19.67 -3.73
N ILE A 53 -0.79 18.50 -4.12
CA ILE A 53 0.02 18.36 -5.35
C ILE A 53 -0.79 18.73 -6.60
N ARG A 54 -2.09 18.45 -6.63
CA ARG A 54 -2.93 18.77 -7.79
C ARG A 54 -3.15 20.28 -7.91
N GLN A 55 -3.39 20.97 -6.79
CA GLN A 55 -3.58 22.43 -6.76
C GLN A 55 -2.31 23.21 -7.11
N GLU A 56 -1.12 22.72 -6.74
CA GLU A 56 0.15 23.36 -7.12
C GLU A 56 0.46 23.29 -8.63
N LYS A 57 -0.19 22.37 -9.35
CA LYS A 57 -0.01 22.16 -10.78
C LYS A 57 -1.03 22.89 -11.65
N GLU A 58 -2.09 23.42 -11.03
CA GLU A 58 -3.13 24.25 -11.67
C GLU A 58 -2.73 25.73 -11.58
#